data_AF-X1QMG4-F1
#
_entry.id   AF-X1QMG4-F1
#
_cell.length_a   1.000
_cell.length_b   1.000
_cell.length_c   1.000
_cell.angle_alpha   90.00
_cell.angle_beta   90.00
_cell.angle_gamma   90.00
#
_symmetry.space_group_name_H-M   'P 1'
#
loop_
_entity.id
_entity.type
_entity.pdbx_description
1 polymer ?
#
loop_
_entity_poly.entity_id
_entity_poly.type
_entity_poly.pdbx_seq_one_letter_code
_entity_poly.pdbx_strand_id
1 'polypeptide(L)' 'MIGPVYALIVATVGAVGAVAGVSALEAGRRIGPKLTLADLRLSMPWEGLPLPRFFYTKPELLAELGGR' A
#
# COMPACT_ATOMS: atom_id res chain seq x y z
N MET A 1 -9.10 31.67 -17.74
CA MET A 1 -8.16 30.89 -18.54
C MET A 1 -6.95 30.57 -17.66
N ILE A 2 -6.55 29.31 -17.56
CA ILE A 2 -5.31 28.95 -16.85
C ILE A 2 -4.14 29.54 -17.64
N GLY A 3 -3.32 30.36 -17.00
CA GLY A 3 -2.14 30.94 -17.64
C GLY A 3 -1.13 29.85 -18.01
N PRO A 4 -0.37 30.01 -19.11
CA PRO A 4 0.59 29.00 -19.58
C PRO A 4 1.65 28.65 -18.52
N VAL A 5 2.05 29.62 -17.69
CA VAL A 5 2.98 29.41 -16.58
C VAL A 5 2.36 28.53 -15.49
N TYR A 6 1.09 28.75 -15.14
CA TYR A 6 0.41 27.94 -14.13
C TYR A 6 0.20 26.50 -14.62
N ALA A 7 -0.14 26.31 -15.90
CA ALA A 7 -0.25 24.97 -16.50
C ALA A 7 1.06 24.19 -16.42
N LEU A 8 2.20 24.85 -16.68
CA LEU A 8 3.53 24.23 -16.57
C LEU A 8 3.87 23.80 -15.14
N ILE A 9 3.52 24.62 -14.14
CA ILE A 9 3.75 24.27 -12.73
C ILE A 9 2.91 23.05 -12.34
N VAL A 10 1.63 23.02 -12.70
CA VAL A 10 0.76 21.88 -12.38
C VAL A 10 1.22 20.61 -13.09
N ALA A 11 1.64 20.72 -14.36
CA ALA A 11 2.15 19.58 -15.12
C ALA A 11 3.44 19.00 -14.51
N THR A 12 4.38 19.85 -14.11
CA THR A 12 5.64 19.40 -13.51
C THR A 12 5.44 18.78 -12.13
N VAL A 13 4.66 19.42 -11.26
CA VAL A 13 4.33 18.87 -9.92
C VAL A 13 3.54 17.57 -10.05
N GLY A 14 2.56 17.52 -10.95
CA GLY A 14 1.79 16.31 -11.23
C GLY A 14 2.66 15.15 -11.75
N ALA A 15 3.59 15.44 -12.67
CA ALA A 15 4.52 14.44 -13.20
C ALA A 15 5.46 13.90 -12.10
N VAL A 16 6.02 14.78 -11.27
CA VAL A 16 6.87 14.37 -10.14
C VAL A 16 6.09 13.51 -9.14
N GLY A 17 4.87 13.94 -8.78
CA GLY A 17 3.99 13.18 -7.88
C GLY A 17 3.63 11.81 -8.44
N ALA A 18 3.34 11.72 -9.74
CA ALA A 18 3.03 10.44 -10.40
C ALA A 18 4.24 9.49 -10.40
N VAL A 19 5.44 9.99 -10.73
CA VAL A 19 6.66 9.18 -10.72
C VAL A 19 7.01 8.71 -9.31
N ALA A 20 6.90 9.59 -8.31
CA ALA A 20 7.10 9.23 -6.91
C ALA A 20 6.09 8.17 -6.44
N GLY A 21 4.82 8.30 -6.81
CA GLY A 21 3.78 7.32 -6.49
C GLY A 21 4.04 5.95 -7.12
N VAL A 22 4.39 5.91 -8.40
CA VAL A 22 4.69 4.65 -9.12
C VAL A 22 5.94 3.97 -8.56
N SER A 23 7.00 4.73 -8.32
CA SER A 23 8.24 4.18 -7.75
C SER A 23 8.06 3.66 -6.32
N ALA A 24 7.30 4.37 -5.49
CA ALA A 24 6.94 3.90 -4.15
C ALA A 24 6.09 2.63 -4.20
N LEU A 25 5.13 2.54 -5.13
CA LEU A 25 4.32 1.34 -5.32
C LEU A 25 5.17 0.15 -5.80
N GLU A 26 6.11 0.38 -6.70
CA GLU A 26 6.98 -0.67 -7.20
C GLU A 26 7.99 -1.15 -6.15
N ALA A 27 8.58 -0.23 -5.38
CA ALA A 27 9.41 -0.57 -4.23
C ALA A 27 8.60 -1.35 -3.18
N GLY A 28 7.37 -0.91 -2.89
CA GLY A 28 6.43 -1.58 -2.01
C GLY A 28 6.06 -2.99 -2.50
N ARG A 29 5.92 -3.20 -3.81
CA ARG A 29 5.70 -4.55 -4.38
C ARG A 29 6.91 -5.47 -4.26
N ARG A 30 8.13 -4.93 -4.28
CA ARG A 30 9.37 -5.71 -4.17
C ARG A 30 9.72 -6.06 -2.72
N ILE A 31 9.53 -5.12 -1.80
CA ILE A 31 9.91 -5.26 -0.38
C ILE A 31 8.72 -5.78 0.46
N GLY A 32 7.50 -5.46 0.05
CA GLY A 32 6.28 -5.80 0.77
C GLY A 32 5.89 -7.27 0.67
N PRO A 33 4.94 -7.70 1.52
CA PRO A 33 4.41 -9.05 1.48
C PRO A 33 3.68 -9.34 0.17
N LYS A 34 3.86 -10.54 -0.38
CA LYS A 34 3.10 -11.00 -1.56
C LYS A 34 1.64 -11.19 -1.17
N LEU A 35 0.78 -10.31 -1.67
CA LEU A 35 -0.67 -10.40 -1.48
C LEU A 35 -1.24 -11.49 -2.39
N THR A 36 -2.06 -12.36 -1.81
CA THR A 36 -2.83 -13.39 -2.50
C THR A 36 -4.29 -12.97 -2.64
N LEU A 37 -5.04 -13.61 -3.55
CA LEU A 37 -6.49 -13.38 -3.71
C LEU A 37 -7.26 -13.58 -2.39
N ALA A 38 -6.77 -14.45 -1.51
CA ALA A 38 -7.36 -14.68 -0.20
C ALA A 38 -7.16 -13.50 0.77
N ASP A 39 -6.13 -12.68 0.58
CA ASP A 39 -5.84 -11.48 1.39
C ASP A 39 -6.72 -10.29 1.00
N LEU A 40 -7.23 -10.31 -0.25
CA LEU A 40 -8.17 -9.31 -0.76
C LEU A 40 -9.63 -9.67 -0.44
N ARG A 41 -9.87 -10.79 0.25
CA ARG A 41 -11.22 -11.19 0.63
C ARG A 41 -11.78 -10.15 1.61
N LEU A 42 -12.95 -9.60 1.27
CA LEU A 42 -13.70 -8.72 2.16
C LEU A 42 -13.89 -9.42 3.51
N SER A 43 -13.44 -8.78 4.58
CA SER A 43 -13.68 -9.24 5.94
C SER A 43 -15.19 -9.27 6.17
N MET A 44 -15.73 -10.45 6.46
CA MET A 44 -17.14 -10.55 6.78
C MET A 44 -17.40 -9.84 8.12
N PRO A 45 -18.52 -9.13 8.29
CA PRO A 45 -18.76 -8.26 9.45
C PRO A 45 -18.76 -9.01 10.80
N TRP A 46 -18.90 -10.34 10.79
CA TRP A 46 -18.82 -11.20 11.97
C TRP A 46 -17.42 -11.76 12.28
N GLU A 47 -16.44 -11.60 11.38
CA GLU A 47 -15.05 -12.06 11.60
C GLU A 47 -14.20 -11.01 12.35
N GLY A 48 -14.80 -9.90 12.80
CA GLY A 48 -14.04 -8.70 13.21
C GLY A 48 -13.24 -8.16 12.01
N LEU A 49 -12.42 -7.12 12.18
CA LEU A 49 -11.33 -6.86 11.24
C LEU A 49 -10.19 -7.78 11.67
N PRO A 50 -10.05 -9.01 11.11
CA PRO A 50 -8.88 -9.82 11.42
C PRO A 50 -7.65 -9.00 11.02
N LEU A 51 -6.55 -9.15 11.77
CA LEU A 51 -5.28 -8.62 11.31
C LEU A 51 -5.08 -9.09 9.87
N PRO A 52 -4.52 -8.24 8.98
CA PRO A 52 -4.31 -8.63 7.60
C PRO A 52 -3.63 -9.99 7.55
N ARG A 53 -4.13 -10.93 6.75
CA ARG A 53 -3.73 -12.35 6.86
C ARG A 53 -2.23 -12.59 6.71
N PHE A 54 -1.51 -11.67 6.07
CA PHE A 54 -0.05 -11.66 6.00
C PHE A 54 0.66 -11.52 7.37
N PHE A 55 -0.01 -11.03 8.40
CA PHE A 55 0.49 -11.03 9.79
C PHE A 55 0.53 -12.44 10.37
N TYR A 56 -0.43 -13.29 10.02
CA TYR A 56 -0.51 -14.67 10.52
C TYR A 56 0.38 -15.65 9.74
N THR A 57 0.91 -15.26 8.58
CA THR A 57 1.78 -16.12 7.78
C THR A 57 3.27 -15.86 8.00
N LYS A 58 3.63 -14.76 8.65
CA LYS A 58 5.02 -14.44 8.98
C LYS A 58 5.34 -14.88 10.41
N PRO A 59 6.24 -15.88 10.59
CA PRO A 59 6.58 -16.39 11.92
C PRO A 59 7.21 -15.32 12.81
N GLU A 60 7.89 -14.31 12.25
CA GLU A 60 8.49 -13.22 13.00
C GLU A 60 7.42 -12.31 13.63
N LEU A 61 6.33 -12.03 12.91
CA LEU A 61 5.23 -11.21 13.41
C LEU A 61 4.36 -11.96 14.42
N LEU A 62 4.22 -13.27 14.27
CA LEU A 62 3.56 -14.14 15.25
C LEU A 62 4.32 -14.20 16.57
N ALA A 63 5.66 -14.22 16.52
CA ALA A 63 6.51 -14.19 17.71
C ALA A 63 6.35 -12.88 18.50
N GLU A 64 6.25 -11.73 17.81
CA GLU A 64 5.98 -10.44 18.45
C GLU A 64 4.58 -10.37 19.08
N LEU A 65 3.57 -11.01 18.46
CA LEU A 65 2.20 -11.02 18.99
C LEU A 65 2.01 -11.97 20.19
N GLY A 66 2.67 -13.13 20.18
CA GLY A 66 2.58 -14.15 21.24
C GLY A 66 3.46 -13.87 22.46
N GLY A 67 4.31 -12.85 22.39
CA GLY A 67 5.19 -12.42 23.48
C GLY A 67 4.54 -11.48 24.52
N ARG A 68 3.21 -11.45 24.60
CA ARG A 68 2.43 -10.73 25.63
C ARG A 68 1.81 -11.71 26.61
#